data_AF-A0A7S1E212-F1
#
_entry.id   AF-A0A7S1E212-F1
#
_cell.length_a   1.000
_cell.length_b   1.000
_cell.length_c   1.000
_cell.angle_alpha   90.00
_cell.angle_beta   90.00
_cell.angle_gamma   90.00
#
_symmetry.space_group_name_H-M   'P 1'
#
loop_
_entity.id
_entity.type
_entity.pdbx_description
1 polymer ?
#
loop_
_entity_poly.entity_id
_entity_poly.type
_entity_poly.pdbx_seq_one_letter_code
_entity_poly.pdbx_strand_id
1 'polypeptide(L)'
;VINALAKSGEPGAAARAERVLQNMVNRHRSGNDDVKPTTINFNTVLDAWAKSGGGRSAAERAEEILEWMDRLNKNGNHEVRPDTITFNAVLDAWARSGDRMAPRRA
;
A
#
# COMPACT_ATOMS: atom_id res chain seq x y z
N VAL A 1 -3.96 1.81 -15.35
CA VAL A 1 -5.24 1.31 -14.78
C VAL A 1 -5.31 1.48 -13.27
N ILE A 2 -4.27 1.14 -12.49
CA ILE A 2 -4.23 1.33 -11.01
C ILE A 2 -4.43 2.81 -10.60
N ASN A 3 -3.88 3.76 -11.38
CA ASN A 3 -3.95 5.21 -11.10
C ASN A 3 -5.38 5.81 -11.18
N ALA A 4 -6.32 5.15 -11.88
CA ALA A 4 -7.70 5.63 -12.01
C ALA A 4 -8.58 5.21 -10.82
N LEU A 5 -8.27 4.07 -10.19
CA LEU A 5 -9.03 3.55 -9.04
C LEU A 5 -8.59 4.23 -7.74
N ALA A 6 -7.30 4.54 -7.55
CA ALA A 6 -6.81 5.14 -6.30
C ALA A 6 -7.36 6.54 -6.01
N LYS A 7 -7.81 7.28 -7.04
CA LYS A 7 -8.26 8.68 -6.90
C LYS A 7 -9.73 8.88 -6.53
N SER A 8 -10.58 7.84 -6.58
CA SER A 8 -12.03 8.07 -6.44
C SER A 8 -12.50 8.32 -5.01
N GLY A 9 -11.66 8.09 -3.98
CA GLY A 9 -12.06 8.24 -2.58
C GLY A 9 -13.22 7.32 -2.16
N GLU A 10 -13.63 6.40 -3.03
CA GLU A 10 -14.74 5.49 -2.77
C GLU A 10 -14.29 4.37 -1.82
N PRO A 11 -15.11 4.05 -0.79
CA PRO A 11 -14.91 2.87 0.03
C PRO A 11 -14.98 1.62 -0.87
N GLY A 12 -13.82 1.00 -1.10
CA GLY A 12 -13.67 -0.17 -1.98
C GLY A 12 -12.68 0.02 -3.13
N ALA A 13 -12.31 1.26 -3.47
CA ALA A 13 -11.30 1.52 -4.49
C ALA A 13 -9.90 1.09 -4.03
N ALA A 14 -9.58 1.33 -2.76
CA ALA A 14 -8.36 0.83 -2.11
C ALA A 14 -8.28 -0.71 -2.11
N ALA A 15 -9.37 -1.38 -1.73
CA ALA A 15 -9.44 -2.85 -1.75
C ALA A 15 -9.30 -3.44 -3.17
N ARG A 16 -9.81 -2.75 -4.20
CA ARG A 16 -9.58 -3.13 -5.60
C ARG A 16 -8.13 -2.96 -6.00
N ALA A 17 -7.50 -1.84 -5.62
CA ALA A 17 -6.10 -1.59 -5.91
C ALA A 17 -5.19 -2.64 -5.24
N GLU A 18 -5.47 -3.00 -3.99
CA GLU A 18 -4.77 -4.07 -3.27
C GLU A 18 -4.90 -5.42 -3.97
N ARG A 19 -6.11 -5.76 -4.45
CA ARG A 19 -6.33 -7.01 -5.19
C ARG A 19 -5.54 -7.07 -6.50
N VAL A 20 -5.39 -5.94 -7.18
CA VAL A 20 -4.54 -5.87 -8.39
C VAL A 20 -3.07 -6.08 -8.01
N LEU A 21 -2.61 -5.48 -6.91
CA LEU A 21 -1.24 -5.65 -6.41
C LEU A 21 -0.96 -7.11 -5.99
N GLN A 22 -1.89 -7.77 -5.31
CA GLN A 22 -1.80 -9.19 -4.96
C GLN A 22 -1.69 -10.08 -6.20
N ASN A 23 -2.50 -9.82 -7.22
CA ASN A 23 -2.40 -10.54 -8.49
C ASN A 23 -1.04 -10.32 -9.18
N MET A 24 -0.50 -9.10 -9.11
CA MET A 24 0.83 -8.77 -9.66
C MET A 24 1.94 -9.57 -8.95
N VAL A 25 1.94 -9.57 -7.61
CA VAL A 25 2.91 -10.31 -6.81
C VAL A 25 2.80 -11.83 -7.04
N ASN A 26 1.58 -12.36 -7.15
CA ASN A 26 1.37 -13.78 -7.43
C ASN A 26 1.89 -14.17 -8.83
N ARG A 27 1.63 -13.35 -9.85
CA ARG A 27 2.14 -13.58 -11.21
C ARG A 27 3.67 -13.53 -11.27
N HIS A 28 4.28 -12.58 -10.57
CA HIS A 28 5.73 -12.50 -10.48
C HIS A 28 6.31 -13.74 -9.79
N ARG A 29 5.70 -14.21 -8.68
CA ARG A 29 6.10 -15.46 -8.01
C ARG A 29 5.95 -16.71 -8.89
N SER A 30 5.01 -16.72 -9.84
CA SER A 30 4.86 -17.81 -10.82
C SER A 30 5.88 -17.78 -11.96
N GLY A 31 6.89 -16.90 -11.91
CA GLY A 31 7.96 -16.80 -12.91
C GLY A 31 7.64 -15.87 -14.07
N ASN A 32 6.63 -15.01 -13.94
CA ASN A 32 6.31 -14.00 -14.95
C ASN A 32 6.95 -12.65 -14.59
N ASP A 33 8.14 -12.40 -15.12
CA ASP A 33 8.92 -11.19 -14.86
C ASP A 33 8.33 -9.91 -15.48
N ASP A 34 7.41 -10.03 -16.45
CA ASP A 34 6.73 -8.86 -17.05
C ASP A 34 5.82 -8.12 -16.06
N VAL A 35 5.49 -8.75 -14.93
CA VAL A 35 4.56 -8.23 -13.92
C VAL A 35 5.26 -8.01 -12.59
N LYS A 36 6.52 -7.55 -12.63
CA LYS A 36 7.29 -7.28 -11.42
C LYS A 36 6.68 -6.13 -10.61
N PRO A 37 6.27 -6.36 -9.36
CA PRO A 37 5.73 -5.31 -8.51
C PRO A 37 6.86 -4.39 -8.07
N THR A 38 6.61 -3.07 -8.12
CA THR A 38 7.59 -2.04 -7.73
C THR A 38 7.07 -1.20 -6.57
N THR A 39 7.95 -0.43 -5.95
CA THR A 39 7.61 0.58 -4.92
C THR A 39 6.48 1.52 -5.36
N ILE A 40 6.39 1.88 -6.64
CA ILE A 40 5.30 2.74 -7.16
C ILE A 40 3.94 2.04 -7.03
N ASN A 41 3.86 0.75 -7.32
CA ASN A 41 2.62 -0.02 -7.22
C ASN A 41 2.13 -0.07 -5.76
N PHE A 42 3.05 -0.31 -4.81
CA PHE A 42 2.74 -0.30 -3.38
C PHE A 42 2.32 1.10 -2.90
N ASN A 43 3.10 2.14 -3.23
CA ASN A 43 2.79 3.52 -2.86
C ASN A 43 1.41 3.95 -3.37
N THR A 44 1.00 3.48 -4.55
CA THR A 44 -0.34 3.78 -5.08
C THR A 44 -1.46 3.14 -4.26
N VAL A 45 -1.27 1.91 -3.77
CA VAL A 45 -2.26 1.23 -2.91
C VAL A 45 -2.31 1.87 -1.52
N LEU A 46 -1.17 2.24 -0.96
CA LEU A 46 -1.08 2.95 0.32
C LEU A 46 -1.78 4.31 0.26
N ASP A 47 -1.54 5.09 -0.80
CA ASP A 47 -2.22 6.37 -1.04
C ASP A 47 -3.74 6.18 -1.16
N ALA A 48 -4.18 5.11 -1.82
CA ALA A 48 -5.61 4.77 -1.92
C ALA A 48 -6.21 4.45 -0.54
N TRP A 49 -5.51 3.68 0.31
CA TRP A 49 -5.96 3.39 1.68
C TRP A 49 -6.00 4.66 2.53
N ALA A 50 -4.97 5.50 2.48
CA ALA A 50 -4.93 6.78 3.20
C ALA A 50 -6.11 7.70 2.82
N LYS A 51 -6.49 7.70 1.54
CA LYS A 51 -7.60 8.52 1.02
C LYS A 51 -8.98 7.86 1.10
N SER A 52 -9.06 6.58 1.43
CA SER A 52 -10.32 5.81 1.44
C SER A 52 -11.32 6.24 2.53
N GLY A 53 -10.88 6.99 3.53
CA GLY A 53 -11.73 7.43 4.64
C GLY A 53 -12.18 6.30 5.58
N GLY A 54 -11.58 5.10 5.48
CA GLY A 54 -11.97 3.92 6.28
C GLY A 54 -11.55 3.94 7.76
N GLY A 55 -11.17 5.10 8.31
CA GLY A 55 -10.79 5.25 9.72
C GLY A 55 -9.60 4.38 10.12
N ARG A 56 -9.64 3.81 11.33
CA ARG A 56 -8.57 2.94 11.87
C ARG A 56 -8.31 1.73 10.97
N SER A 57 -9.35 1.09 10.43
CA SER A 57 -9.19 -0.09 9.58
C SER A 57 -8.40 0.19 8.30
N ALA A 58 -8.52 1.40 7.73
CA ALA A 58 -7.70 1.80 6.58
C ALA A 58 -6.22 1.98 6.95
N ALA A 59 -5.94 2.49 8.15
CA ALA A 59 -4.59 2.69 8.65
C ALA A 59 -3.90 1.36 8.99
N GLU A 60 -4.61 0.43 9.64
CA GLU A 60 -4.13 -0.94 9.87
C GLU A 60 -3.79 -1.65 8.55
N ARG A 61 -4.64 -1.49 7.52
CA ARG A 61 -4.37 -2.03 6.18
C ARG A 61 -3.15 -1.41 5.53
N ALA A 62 -2.94 -0.12 5.69
CA ALA A 62 -1.74 0.54 5.19
C ALA A 62 -0.46 -0.01 5.86
N GLU A 63 -0.51 -0.29 7.17
CA GLU A 63 0.59 -0.90 7.91
C GLU A 63 0.86 -2.35 7.46
N GLU A 64 -0.18 -3.17 7.28
CA GLU A 64 -0.05 -4.54 6.74
C GLU A 64 0.63 -4.57 5.36
N ILE A 65 0.33 -3.59 4.51
CA ILE A 65 0.95 -3.46 3.17
C ILE A 65 2.41 -3.06 3.28
N LEU A 66 2.77 -2.14 4.19
CA LEU A 66 4.16 -1.77 4.45
C LEU A 66 4.98 -2.97 4.93
N GLU A 67 4.45 -3.77 5.85
CA GLU A 67 5.12 -5.00 6.28
C GLU A 67 5.26 -6.00 5.14
N TRP A 68 4.24 -6.14 4.29
CA TRP A 68 4.31 -7.01 3.13
C TRP A 68 5.41 -6.59 2.15
N MET A 69 5.55 -5.28 1.95
CA MET A 69 6.57 -4.67 1.14
C MET A 69 7.99 -4.95 1.69
N ASP A 70 8.18 -4.82 3.00
CA ASP A 70 9.43 -5.19 3.69
C ASP A 70 9.76 -6.69 3.55
N ARG A 71 8.75 -7.56 3.73
CA ARG A 71 8.91 -9.02 3.53
C ARG A 71 9.35 -9.36 2.11
N LEU A 72 8.80 -8.69 1.10
CA LEU A 72 9.18 -8.92 -0.30
C LEU A 72 10.59 -8.42 -0.59
N ASN A 73 11.00 -7.27 -0.03
CA ASN A 73 12.37 -6.77 -0.13
C ASN A 73 13.37 -7.74 0.51
N LYS A 74 13.07 -8.27 1.71
CA LYS A 74 13.89 -9.28 2.39
C LYS A 74 14.00 -10.61 1.65
N ASN A 75 12.97 -10.95 0.86
CA ASN A 75 12.97 -12.14 0.00
C ASN A 75 13.67 -11.94 -1.35
N GLY A 76 14.45 -10.85 -1.51
CA GLY A 76 15.28 -10.60 -2.69
C GLY A 76 14.64 -9.70 -3.76
N ASN A 77 13.40 -9.24 -3.56
CA ASN A 77 12.79 -8.26 -4.48
C ASN A 77 13.11 -6.82 -4.04
N HIS A 78 14.32 -6.36 -4.30
CA HIS A 78 14.78 -5.02 -3.92
C HIS A 78 14.03 -3.85 -4.59
N GLU A 79 13.24 -4.11 -5.63
CA GLU A 79 12.44 -3.09 -6.32
C GLU A 79 11.20 -2.65 -5.55
N VAL A 80 10.84 -3.38 -4.49
CA VAL A 80 9.76 -2.99 -3.58
C VAL A 80 10.29 -2.41 -2.28
N ARG A 81 11.51 -1.86 -2.26
CA ARG A 81 12.05 -1.26 -1.02
C ARG A 81 11.18 -0.08 -0.58
N PRO A 82 10.70 -0.06 0.68
CA PRO A 82 9.98 1.09 1.22
C PRO A 82 10.82 2.37 1.11
N ASP A 83 10.19 3.45 0.71
CA ASP A 83 10.80 4.79 0.63
C ASP A 83 10.06 5.79 1.52
N THR A 84 10.54 7.03 1.54
CA THR A 84 9.92 8.10 2.32
C THR A 84 8.44 8.32 1.93
N ILE A 85 8.07 8.07 0.67
CA ILE A 85 6.68 8.18 0.21
C ILE A 85 5.84 7.07 0.85
N THR A 86 6.35 5.84 0.90
CA THR A 86 5.70 4.70 1.56
C THR A 86 5.37 5.02 3.02
N PHE A 87 6.35 5.50 3.79
CA PHE A 87 6.15 5.85 5.19
C PHE A 87 5.19 7.04 5.37
N ASN A 88 5.33 8.08 4.55
CA ASN A 88 4.42 9.23 4.60
C ASN A 88 2.97 8.84 4.30
N ALA A 89 2.72 7.91 3.38
CA ALA A 89 1.37 7.44 3.07
C ALA A 89 0.72 6.68 4.24
N VAL A 90 1.50 5.83 4.94
CA VAL A 90 1.03 5.14 6.15
C VAL A 90 0.73 6.14 7.26
N LEU A 91 1.62 7.12 7.47
CA LEU A 91 1.40 8.19 8.45
C LEU A 91 0.15 9.03 8.12
N ASP A 92 -0.08 9.37 6.86
CA ASP A 92 -1.29 10.09 6.42
C ASP A 92 -2.56 9.25 6.69
N ALA A 93 -2.52 7.93 6.42
CA ALA A 93 -3.62 7.03 6.74
C ALA A 93 -3.94 7.03 8.25
N TRP A 94 -2.91 6.96 9.10
CA TRP A 94 -3.06 7.04 10.55
C TRP A 94 -3.56 8.41 11.01
N ALA A 95 -3.03 9.50 10.47
CA ALA A 95 -3.47 10.86 10.82
C ALA A 95 -4.94 11.09 10.45
N ARG A 96 -5.38 10.56 9.32
CA ARG A 96 -6.78 10.63 8.84
C ARG A 96 -7.72 9.65 9.54
N SER A 97 -7.19 8.63 10.19
CA SER A 97 -8.01 7.63 10.89
C SER A 97 -8.76 8.17 12.11
N GLY A 98 -8.43 9.40 12.54
CA GLY A 98 -8.96 10.01 13.76
C GLY A 98 -8.31 9.46 15.03
N ASP A 99 -7.34 8.55 14.90
CA ASP A 99 -6.60 8.02 16.02
C ASP A 99 -5.59 9.05 16.52
N ARG A 100 -5.87 9.61 17.71
CA ARG A 100 -5.07 10.64 18.37
C ARG A 100 -3.64 10.16 18.74
N MET A 101 -3.29 8.90 18.44
CA MET A 101 -1.97 8.29 18.62
C MET A 101 -0.98 8.55 17.46
N ALA A 102 -1.38 9.29 16.43
CA ALA A 102 -0.55 9.61 15.27
C ALA A 102 0.87 10.20 15.54
N PRO A 103 1.23 10.78 16.72
CA PRO A 103 2.60 11.27 16.94
C PRO A 103 3.45 10.47 17.94
N ARG A 104 3.12 9.21 18.30
CA ARG A 104 3.92 8.44 19.29
C ARG A 104 4.76 7.28 18.75
N ARG A 105 4.75 7.04 17.43
CA ARG A 105 5.49 5.93 16.81
C ARG A 105 6.45 6.36 15.68
N ALA A 106 6.80 7.64 15.61
CA ALA A 106 7.84 8.17 14.72
C ALA A 106 9.19 8.27 15.45
#